data_AF-A0A4Y1VG74-F1
#
_entry.id   AF-A0A4Y1VG74-F1
#
_cell.length_a   1.000
_cell.length_b   1.000
_cell.length_c   1.000
_cell.angle_alpha   90.00
_cell.angle_beta   90.00
_cell.angle_gamma   90.00
#
_symmetry.space_group_name_H-M   'P 1'
#
loop_
_entity.id
_entity.type
_entity.pdbx_description
1 polymer ?
#
loop_
_entity_poly.entity_id
_entity_poly.type
_entity_poly.pdbx_seq_one_letter_code
_entity_poly.pdbx_strand_id
1 'polypeptide(L)'
;MAACSTTDDTPDTPSGNGNMLVLYYSAEGHTQAIAERIVKLTGADIHRIEAAEPYAANPYDDSDRIQHEAYNDLRPGVANLLDKEALAKYDTIFVGSPCWWHQPAMVVCTFLEAYDLKDKVIIPFFTYGATTYLNESMQKIYKVTSTSRHIPETLPEDLDAEDITTPGRPDDADIDMPGNANGTEGWLHRIGIAVRSGIFNTSAD
;
A
#
# COMPACT_ATOMS: atom_id res chain seq x y z
N MET A 1 -7.40 2.74 39.24
CA MET A 1 -7.60 1.53 38.43
C MET A 1 -8.53 1.92 37.29
N ALA A 2 -7.99 2.25 36.13
CA ALA A 2 -8.77 2.50 34.93
C ALA A 2 -8.37 1.41 33.91
N ALA A 3 -9.30 0.50 33.64
CA ALA A 3 -9.25 -0.42 32.51
C ALA A 3 -9.53 0.41 31.23
N CYS A 4 -8.64 0.36 30.24
CA CYS A 4 -8.69 -0.54 29.08
C CYS A 4 -9.52 0.08 27.94
N SER A 5 -8.82 0.42 26.85
CA SER A 5 -9.39 0.51 25.52
C SER A 5 -8.45 -0.28 24.61
N THR A 6 -8.74 -1.57 24.45
CA THR A 6 -8.21 -2.40 23.37
C THR A 6 -8.83 -1.89 22.07
N THR A 7 -8.02 -1.42 21.14
CA THR A 7 -8.44 -1.25 19.75
C THR A 7 -8.62 -2.65 19.16
N ASP A 8 -9.83 -2.96 18.74
CA ASP A 8 -10.18 -4.23 18.08
C ASP A 8 -9.38 -4.36 16.77
N ASP A 9 -8.45 -5.31 16.72
CA ASP A 9 -7.74 -5.80 15.53
C ASP A 9 -8.64 -6.78 14.73
N THR A 10 -9.88 -6.42 14.44
CA THR A 10 -10.70 -7.19 13.50
C THR A 10 -10.39 -6.79 12.07
N PRO A 11 -10.10 -7.73 11.15
CA PRO A 11 -9.88 -7.41 9.75
C PRO A 11 -11.18 -6.89 9.15
N ASP A 12 -11.22 -5.58 8.90
CA ASP A 12 -12.35 -4.90 8.30
C ASP A 12 -12.70 -5.55 6.96
N THR A 13 -13.91 -6.10 6.87
CA THR A 13 -14.43 -6.73 5.66
C THR A 13 -15.02 -5.67 4.74
N PRO A 14 -14.74 -5.69 3.43
CA PRO A 14 -15.25 -4.68 2.51
C PRO A 14 -16.79 -4.61 2.43
N SER A 15 -17.38 -3.42 2.59
CA SER A 15 -18.81 -3.12 2.53
C SER A 15 -19.15 -2.43 1.21
N GLY A 16 -19.46 -3.22 0.19
CA GLY A 16 -19.54 -2.81 -1.22
C GLY A 16 -20.53 -1.69 -1.58
N ASN A 17 -20.18 -0.44 -1.27
CA ASN A 17 -20.88 0.79 -1.67
C ASN A 17 -19.93 1.92 -2.14
N GLY A 18 -18.70 1.56 -2.54
CA GLY A 18 -17.80 2.41 -3.32
C GLY A 18 -16.83 1.51 -4.07
N ASN A 19 -16.66 1.70 -5.38
CA ASN A 19 -15.86 0.81 -6.26
C ASN A 19 -14.34 0.90 -6.00
N MET A 20 -13.94 1.37 -4.82
CA MET A 20 -12.56 1.55 -4.37
C MET A 20 -12.27 0.67 -3.16
N LEU A 21 -11.15 -0.03 -3.20
CA LEU A 21 -10.61 -0.81 -2.08
C LEU A 21 -9.21 -0.31 -1.74
N VAL A 22 -8.88 -0.21 -0.46
CA VAL A 22 -7.53 0.03 0.04
C VAL A 22 -6.97 -1.27 0.59
N LEU A 23 -6.08 -1.90 -0.17
CA LEU A 23 -5.25 -3.00 0.30
C LEU A 23 -3.98 -2.42 0.91
N TYR A 24 -3.56 -2.88 2.08
CA TYR A 24 -2.27 -2.44 2.62
C TYR A 24 -1.62 -3.45 3.55
N TYR A 25 -0.29 -3.49 3.59
CA TYR A 25 0.48 -4.08 4.69
C TYR A 25 1.09 -2.98 5.55
N SER A 26 1.21 -3.21 6.86
CA SER A 26 1.81 -2.27 7.81
C SER A 26 2.36 -3.01 9.03
N ALA A 27 3.64 -2.80 9.35
CA ALA A 27 4.26 -3.34 10.57
C ALA A 27 4.04 -2.42 11.77
N GLU A 28 4.41 -1.13 11.64
CA GLU A 28 4.42 -0.16 12.75
C GLU A 28 3.32 0.92 12.65
N GLY A 29 2.33 0.71 11.78
CA GLY A 29 1.15 1.60 11.67
C GLY A 29 1.32 2.81 10.75
N HIS A 30 2.50 3.07 10.19
CA HIS A 30 2.71 4.22 9.28
C HIS A 30 1.90 4.10 7.99
N THR A 31 1.97 2.95 7.32
CA THR A 31 1.20 2.69 6.10
C THR A 31 -0.30 2.64 6.39
N GLN A 32 -0.68 2.07 7.54
CA GLN A 32 -2.05 2.04 8.04
C GLN A 32 -2.64 3.46 8.18
N ALA A 33 -1.90 4.40 8.76
CA ALA A 33 -2.38 5.77 8.93
C ALA A 33 -2.73 6.46 7.59
N ILE A 34 -1.98 6.17 6.53
CA ILE A 34 -2.30 6.64 5.18
C ILE A 34 -3.52 5.91 4.61
N ALA A 35 -3.58 4.58 4.76
CA ALA A 35 -4.69 3.76 4.31
C ALA A 35 -6.03 4.23 4.91
N GLU A 36 -6.08 4.39 6.22
CA GLU A 36 -7.26 4.89 6.96
C GLU A 36 -7.64 6.31 6.53
N ARG A 37 -6.65 7.15 6.21
CA ARG A 37 -6.91 8.50 5.69
C ARG A 37 -7.54 8.45 4.30
N ILE A 38 -7.07 7.57 3.41
CA ILE A 38 -7.69 7.35 2.09
C ILE A 38 -9.14 6.93 2.28
N VAL A 39 -9.42 5.96 3.16
CA VAL A 39 -10.78 5.52 3.50
C VAL A 39 -11.63 6.68 3.99
N LYS A 40 -11.14 7.48 4.93
CA LYS A 40 -11.88 8.63 5.47
C LYS A 40 -12.24 9.64 4.38
N LEU A 41 -11.34 9.88 3.43
CA LEU A 41 -11.52 10.87 2.36
C LEU A 41 -12.36 10.35 1.20
N THR A 42 -12.29 9.06 0.87
CA THR A 42 -12.95 8.50 -0.32
C THR A 42 -14.19 7.69 0.03
N GLY A 43 -14.20 7.09 1.22
CA GLY A 43 -15.11 6.04 1.63
C GLY A 43 -14.90 4.71 0.92
N ALA A 44 -13.70 4.48 0.42
CA ALA A 44 -13.25 3.17 -0.02
C ALA A 44 -13.40 2.15 1.11
N ASP A 45 -13.57 0.89 0.72
CA ASP A 45 -13.36 -0.22 1.64
C ASP A 45 -11.87 -0.38 1.96
N ILE A 46 -11.55 -1.13 3.01
CA ILE A 46 -10.17 -1.37 3.44
C ILE A 46 -9.94 -2.84 3.77
N HIS A 47 -8.75 -3.34 3.49
CA HIS A 47 -8.31 -4.68 3.88
C HIS A 47 -6.82 -4.65 4.22
N ARG A 48 -6.49 -5.03 5.46
CA ARG A 48 -5.11 -5.21 5.89
C ARG A 48 -4.61 -6.57 5.43
N ILE A 49 -3.50 -6.61 4.71
CA ILE A 49 -2.81 -7.83 4.33
C ILE A 49 -2.03 -8.35 5.54
N GLU A 50 -2.16 -9.64 5.84
CA GLU A 50 -1.45 -10.33 6.91
C GLU A 50 -0.56 -11.44 6.34
N ALA A 51 0.69 -11.50 6.81
CA ALA A 51 1.59 -12.60 6.49
C ALA A 51 1.18 -13.87 7.24
N ALA A 52 1.22 -15.02 6.56
CA ALA A 52 0.96 -16.33 7.16
C ALA A 52 1.92 -16.63 8.31
N GLU A 53 3.18 -16.21 8.15
CA GLU A 53 4.16 -16.12 9.23
C GLU A 53 4.37 -14.65 9.58
N PRO A 54 3.80 -14.16 10.69
CA PRO A 54 3.91 -12.76 11.08
C PRO A 54 5.37 -12.30 11.14
N TYR A 55 5.62 -11.06 10.70
CA TYR A 55 6.90 -10.40 10.95
C TYR A 55 6.94 -9.92 12.40
N ALA A 56 8.16 -9.71 12.91
CA ALA A 56 8.37 -9.06 14.18
C ALA A 56 7.66 -7.70 14.25
N ALA A 57 7.12 -7.36 15.43
CA ALA A 57 6.43 -6.08 15.65
C ALA A 57 7.33 -4.88 15.33
N ASN A 58 8.62 -5.01 15.65
CA ASN A 58 9.67 -4.13 15.18
C ASN A 58 10.34 -4.78 13.95
N PRO A 59 10.20 -4.24 12.73
CA PRO A 59 10.73 -4.86 11.53
C PRO A 59 12.25 -4.93 11.50
N TYR A 60 12.97 -4.13 12.30
CA TYR A 60 14.42 -4.24 12.42
C TYR A 60 14.86 -5.59 13.02
N ASP A 61 14.01 -6.23 13.84
CA ASP A 61 14.32 -7.54 14.44
C ASP A 61 14.21 -8.68 13.41
N ASP A 62 13.54 -8.45 12.28
CA ASP A 62 13.38 -9.38 11.14
C ASP A 62 14.13 -8.91 9.88
N SER A 63 15.04 -7.95 10.01
CA SER A 63 15.67 -7.29 8.86
C SER A 63 16.35 -8.26 7.89
N ASP A 64 17.04 -9.30 8.38
CA ASP A 64 17.68 -10.32 7.55
C ASP A 64 16.67 -11.15 6.75
N ARG A 65 15.53 -11.50 7.36
CA ARG A 65 14.43 -12.20 6.69
C ARG A 65 13.84 -11.32 5.60
N ILE A 66 13.53 -10.07 5.94
CA ILE A 66 12.91 -9.12 5.00
C ILE A 66 13.86 -8.85 3.82
N GLN A 67 15.16 -8.70 4.07
CA GLN A 67 16.18 -8.56 3.02
C GLN A 67 16.22 -9.79 2.13
N HIS A 68 16.27 -10.98 2.73
CA HIS A 68 16.31 -12.23 1.99
C HIS A 68 15.08 -12.38 1.09
N GLU A 69 13.89 -12.05 1.58
CA GLU A 69 12.66 -12.05 0.81
C GLU A 69 12.72 -11.06 -0.37
N ALA A 70 13.15 -9.82 -0.14
CA ALA A 70 13.24 -8.79 -1.17
C ALA A 70 14.28 -9.13 -2.25
N TYR A 71 15.52 -9.43 -1.85
CA TYR A 71 16.65 -9.62 -2.76
C TYR A 71 16.61 -10.94 -3.54
N ASN A 72 15.82 -11.92 -3.08
CA ASN A 72 15.64 -13.19 -3.76
C ASN A 72 14.25 -13.33 -4.41
N ASP A 73 13.50 -12.23 -4.52
CA ASP A 73 12.15 -12.18 -5.11
C ASP A 73 11.21 -13.26 -4.55
N LEU A 74 11.23 -13.48 -3.23
CA LEU A 74 10.41 -14.50 -2.59
C LEU A 74 8.94 -14.07 -2.50
N ARG A 75 8.06 -15.05 -2.27
CA ARG A 75 6.61 -14.86 -2.08
C ARG A 75 6.19 -15.43 -0.73
N PRO A 76 6.39 -14.70 0.38
CA PRO A 76 5.96 -15.15 1.70
C PRO A 76 4.45 -15.34 1.71
N GLY A 77 3.96 -16.36 2.45
CA GLY A 77 2.55 -16.72 2.49
C GLY A 77 1.66 -15.63 3.06
N VAL A 78 0.40 -15.60 2.65
CA VAL A 78 -0.63 -14.66 3.10
C VAL A 78 -1.65 -15.41 3.96
N ALA A 79 -2.00 -14.86 5.13
CA ALA A 79 -2.95 -15.48 6.07
C ALA A 79 -4.42 -15.24 5.69
N ASN A 80 -4.70 -14.14 4.99
CA ASN A 80 -6.05 -13.59 4.86
C ASN A 80 -6.37 -13.11 3.43
N LEU A 81 -6.26 -14.03 2.46
CA LEU A 81 -6.78 -13.78 1.11
C LEU A 81 -8.29 -13.54 1.15
N LEU A 82 -8.75 -12.59 0.33
CA LEU A 82 -10.15 -12.31 0.08
C LEU A 82 -10.76 -13.35 -0.87
N ASP A 83 -12.06 -13.56 -0.75
CA ASP A 83 -12.84 -14.25 -1.77
C ASP A 83 -12.70 -13.50 -3.12
N LYS A 84 -12.50 -14.24 -4.21
CA LYS A 84 -12.27 -13.64 -5.54
C LYS A 84 -13.47 -12.78 -5.98
N GLU A 85 -14.68 -13.21 -5.65
CA GLU A 85 -15.92 -12.49 -5.92
C GLU A 85 -16.03 -11.21 -5.09
N ALA A 86 -15.41 -11.14 -3.91
CA ALA A 86 -15.35 -9.92 -3.12
C ALA A 86 -14.44 -8.90 -3.80
N LEU A 87 -13.23 -9.31 -4.20
CA LEU A 87 -12.27 -8.43 -4.88
C LEU A 87 -12.76 -7.98 -6.27
N ALA A 88 -13.53 -8.83 -6.97
CA ALA A 88 -14.05 -8.54 -8.30
C ALA A 88 -14.96 -7.29 -8.35
N LYS A 89 -15.57 -6.89 -7.22
CA LYS A 89 -16.48 -5.74 -7.11
C LYS A 89 -15.77 -4.38 -7.22
N TYR A 90 -14.45 -4.35 -7.06
CA TYR A 90 -13.67 -3.12 -7.06
C TYR A 90 -13.03 -2.85 -8.42
N ASP A 91 -13.22 -1.63 -8.92
CA ASP A 91 -12.61 -1.15 -10.16
C ASP A 91 -11.25 -0.51 -9.87
N THR A 92 -11.13 0.15 -8.72
CA THR A 92 -9.92 0.85 -8.29
C THR A 92 -9.41 0.26 -6.98
N ILE A 93 -8.13 -0.04 -6.92
CA ILE A 93 -7.48 -0.62 -5.76
C ILE A 93 -6.26 0.23 -5.41
N PHE A 94 -6.28 0.85 -4.24
CA PHE A 94 -5.09 1.41 -3.63
C PHE A 94 -4.27 0.28 -3.01
N VAL A 95 -2.95 0.31 -3.21
CA VAL A 95 -2.02 -0.71 -2.70
C VAL A 95 -0.96 -0.06 -1.85
N GLY A 96 -1.05 -0.28 -0.53
CA GLY A 96 -0.16 0.29 0.48
C GLY A 96 0.93 -0.68 0.91
N SER A 97 2.17 -0.21 0.93
CA SER A 97 3.29 -0.98 1.50
C SER A 97 4.32 -0.08 2.18
N PRO A 98 5.02 -0.55 3.23
CA PRO A 98 6.33 0.01 3.53
C PRO A 98 7.31 -0.30 2.38
N CYS A 99 8.31 0.56 2.18
CA CYS A 99 9.49 0.23 1.38
C CYS A 99 10.51 -0.47 2.28
N TRP A 100 10.77 -1.74 2.00
CA TRP A 100 11.62 -2.63 2.77
C TRP A 100 12.67 -3.22 1.84
N TRP A 101 13.95 -2.92 2.11
CA TRP A 101 15.07 -3.37 1.28
C TRP A 101 14.83 -3.13 -0.21
N HIS A 102 14.41 -1.90 -0.54
CA HIS A 102 14.24 -1.38 -1.91
C HIS A 102 13.07 -2.02 -2.68
N GLN A 103 12.15 -2.68 -1.97
CA GLN A 103 10.99 -3.37 -2.51
C GLN A 103 9.75 -3.09 -1.63
N PRO A 104 8.52 -3.33 -2.12
CA PRO A 104 7.38 -3.52 -1.22
C PRO A 104 7.65 -4.67 -0.23
N ALA A 105 6.94 -4.70 0.89
CA ALA A 105 6.86 -5.90 1.71
C ALA A 105 6.37 -7.06 0.82
N MET A 106 7.17 -8.11 0.66
CA MET A 106 6.94 -9.12 -0.38
C MET A 106 5.62 -9.90 -0.22
N VAL A 107 5.03 -9.89 0.98
CA VAL A 107 3.67 -10.40 1.24
C VAL A 107 2.60 -9.67 0.42
N VAL A 108 2.81 -8.39 0.10
CA VAL A 108 1.94 -7.60 -0.77
C VAL A 108 2.01 -8.15 -2.20
N CYS A 109 3.20 -8.50 -2.71
CA CYS A 109 3.35 -9.13 -4.02
C CYS A 109 2.60 -10.48 -4.06
N THR A 110 2.76 -11.32 -3.04
CA THR A 110 2.03 -12.59 -2.93
C THR A 110 0.52 -12.37 -2.94
N PHE A 111 0.02 -11.36 -2.22
CA PHE A 111 -1.40 -11.03 -2.21
C PHE A 111 -1.90 -10.66 -3.61
N LEU A 112 -1.20 -9.75 -4.31
CA LEU A 112 -1.62 -9.27 -5.64
C LEU A 112 -1.61 -10.37 -6.69
N GLU A 113 -0.57 -11.22 -6.70
CA GLU A 113 -0.43 -12.32 -7.67
C GLU A 113 -1.48 -13.44 -7.48
N ALA A 114 -2.20 -13.45 -6.36
CA ALA A 114 -3.30 -14.40 -6.12
C ALA A 114 -4.57 -14.08 -6.93
N TYR A 115 -4.64 -12.93 -7.59
CA TYR A 115 -5.84 -12.46 -8.30
C TYR A 115 -5.56 -12.06 -9.74
N ASP A 116 -6.59 -12.21 -10.58
CA ASP A 116 -6.64 -11.56 -11.88
C ASP A 116 -7.07 -10.10 -11.67
N LEU A 117 -6.13 -9.17 -11.87
CA LEU A 117 -6.34 -7.75 -11.70
C LEU A 117 -6.52 -7.01 -13.03
N LYS A 118 -6.72 -7.75 -14.13
CA LYS A 118 -6.96 -7.16 -15.44
C LYS A 118 -8.07 -6.11 -15.41
N ASP A 119 -7.85 -5.03 -16.13
CA ASP A 119 -8.76 -3.88 -16.29
C ASP A 119 -9.02 -3.06 -15.00
N LYS A 120 -8.52 -3.51 -13.83
CA LYS A 120 -8.56 -2.73 -12.59
C LYS A 120 -7.54 -1.60 -12.64
N VAL A 121 -7.82 -0.53 -11.91
CA VAL A 121 -6.91 0.59 -11.69
C VAL A 121 -6.15 0.35 -10.39
N ILE A 122 -4.83 0.20 -10.47
CA ILE A 122 -3.94 0.04 -9.31
C ILE A 122 -3.27 1.38 -9.00
N ILE A 123 -3.38 1.82 -7.75
CA ILE A 123 -2.79 3.06 -7.25
C ILE A 123 -1.88 2.74 -6.06
N PRO A 124 -0.58 2.53 -6.28
CA PRO A 124 0.31 2.22 -5.18
C PRO A 124 0.58 3.46 -4.31
N PHE A 125 0.78 3.23 -3.02
CA PHE A 125 1.32 4.23 -2.12
C PHE A 125 2.31 3.60 -1.15
N PHE A 126 3.37 4.33 -0.83
CA PHE A 126 4.44 3.83 0.01
C PHE A 126 4.72 4.72 1.22
N THR A 127 5.14 4.09 2.31
CA THR A 127 5.84 4.75 3.40
C THR A 127 7.30 4.29 3.40
N TYR A 128 8.23 5.23 3.41
CA TYR A 128 9.65 4.95 3.22
C TYR A 128 10.50 5.89 4.07
N GLY A 129 11.58 5.37 4.64
CA GLY A 129 12.54 6.13 5.43
C GLY A 129 13.78 6.58 4.65
N ALA A 130 14.05 5.96 3.51
CA ALA A 130 15.16 6.31 2.62
C ALA A 130 14.75 7.39 1.62
N THR A 131 15.70 8.21 1.16
CA THR A 131 15.46 9.20 0.09
C THR A 131 15.66 8.61 -1.31
N THR A 132 15.79 7.30 -1.42
CA THR A 132 15.98 6.53 -2.65
C THR A 132 15.12 5.27 -2.62
N TYR A 133 14.95 4.60 -3.77
CA TYR A 133 14.32 3.29 -3.97
C TYR A 133 12.80 3.23 -4.07
N LEU A 134 12.15 4.38 -4.22
CA LEU A 134 10.71 4.42 -4.40
C LEU A 134 10.33 3.89 -5.78
N ASN A 135 11.14 4.17 -6.81
CA ASN A 135 10.94 3.76 -8.19
C ASN A 135 10.96 2.25 -8.30
N GLU A 136 12.00 1.58 -7.81
CA GLU A 136 12.17 0.12 -7.80
C GLU A 136 10.98 -0.56 -7.08
N SER A 137 10.54 0.02 -5.97
CA SER A 137 9.37 -0.48 -5.22
C SER A 137 8.07 -0.33 -6.01
N MET A 138 7.87 0.80 -6.68
CA MET A 138 6.73 1.06 -7.56
C MET A 138 6.77 0.11 -8.78
N GLN A 139 7.92 -0.03 -9.43
CA GLN A 139 8.15 -0.91 -10.58
C GLN A 139 7.82 -2.36 -10.23
N LYS A 140 8.17 -2.82 -9.02
CA LYS A 140 7.77 -4.17 -8.56
C LYS A 140 6.26 -4.35 -8.54
N ILE A 141 5.51 -3.38 -7.99
CA ILE A 141 4.04 -3.46 -8.00
C ILE A 141 3.51 -3.45 -9.43
N TYR A 142 4.06 -2.63 -10.33
CA TYR A 142 3.65 -2.59 -11.74
C TYR A 142 3.90 -3.91 -12.44
N LYS A 143 5.06 -4.54 -12.17
CA LYS A 143 5.42 -5.85 -12.74
C LYS A 143 4.45 -6.95 -12.32
N VAL A 144 4.14 -7.06 -11.01
CA VAL A 144 3.23 -8.11 -10.50
C VAL A 144 1.76 -7.82 -10.80
N THR A 145 1.44 -6.61 -11.26
CA THR A 145 0.10 -6.20 -11.71
C THR A 145 0.09 -5.72 -13.17
N SER A 146 0.92 -6.32 -14.02
CA SER A 146 1.19 -5.85 -15.39
C SER A 146 0.00 -5.88 -16.35
N THR A 147 -1.07 -6.59 -16.00
CA THR A 147 -2.33 -6.62 -16.75
C THR A 147 -3.32 -5.52 -16.34
N SER A 148 -3.02 -4.80 -15.26
CA SER A 148 -3.84 -3.71 -14.74
C SER A 148 -3.53 -2.40 -15.45
N ARG A 149 -4.39 -1.41 -15.23
CA ARG A 149 -4.07 0.00 -15.46
C ARG A 149 -3.44 0.56 -14.18
N HIS A 150 -2.56 1.54 -14.30
CA HIS A 150 -1.90 2.16 -13.14
C HIS A 150 -2.13 3.66 -13.07
N ILE A 151 -2.09 4.19 -11.85
CA ILE A 151 -1.94 5.62 -11.59
C ILE A 151 -0.71 5.81 -10.69
N PRO A 152 0.33 6.52 -11.15
CA PRO A 152 0.46 7.14 -12.47
C PRO A 152 0.51 6.11 -13.62
N GLU A 153 0.19 6.50 -14.86
CA GLU A 153 0.19 5.56 -15.99
C GLU A 153 1.60 5.05 -16.33
N THR A 154 2.61 5.89 -16.09
CA THR A 154 4.02 5.56 -16.31
C THR A 154 4.84 5.97 -15.10
N LEU A 155 5.91 5.23 -14.85
CA LEU A 155 6.94 5.56 -13.87
C LEU A 155 8.18 6.11 -14.58
N PRO A 156 9.05 6.85 -13.87
CA PRO A 156 10.39 7.15 -14.35
C PRO A 156 11.15 5.87 -14.73
N GLU A 157 12.11 5.99 -15.65
CA GLU A 157 13.01 4.90 -15.97
C GLU A 157 13.81 4.51 -14.73
N ASP A 158 13.74 3.24 -14.35
CA ASP A 158 14.60 2.65 -13.33
C ASP A 158 16.01 2.54 -13.89
N LEU A 159 16.89 3.40 -13.38
CA LEU A 159 18.25 3.54 -13.89
C LEU A 159 19.13 2.34 -13.55
N ASP A 160 18.77 1.57 -12.53
CA ASP A 160 19.59 0.49 -11.98
C ASP A 160 18.75 -0.80 -11.79
N ALA A 161 17.81 -1.05 -12.71
CA ALA A 161 16.80 -2.11 -12.64
C ALA A 161 17.30 -3.55 -12.42
N GLU A 162 18.57 -3.82 -12.70
CA GLU A 162 19.20 -5.14 -12.53
C GLU A 162 19.94 -5.28 -11.18
N ASP A 163 20.04 -4.22 -10.38
CA ASP A 163 20.68 -4.23 -9.07
C ASP A 163 19.85 -3.51 -8.00
N ILE A 164 19.05 -4.29 -7.29
CA ILE A 164 18.28 -3.83 -6.13
C ILE A 164 19.06 -3.92 -4.82
N THR A 165 20.34 -4.33 -4.85
CA THR A 165 21.12 -4.65 -3.65
C THR A 165 22.07 -3.53 -3.23
N THR A 166 22.32 -2.56 -4.11
CA THR A 166 23.15 -1.40 -3.85
C THR A 166 22.38 -0.09 -4.06
N PRO A 167 22.78 1.02 -3.41
CA PRO A 167 22.21 2.33 -3.71
C PRO A 167 22.35 2.73 -5.17
N GLY A 168 21.21 2.71 -5.85
CA GLY A 168 21.04 3.22 -7.20
C GLY A 168 21.18 4.73 -7.28
N ARG A 169 21.22 5.23 -8.51
CA ARG A 169 21.19 6.65 -8.84
C ARG A 169 19.80 7.21 -8.51
N PRO A 170 19.71 8.49 -8.10
CA PRO A 170 18.41 9.10 -7.81
C PRO A 170 17.57 9.22 -9.08
N ASP A 171 16.47 8.48 -9.15
CA ASP A 171 15.48 8.46 -10.24
C ASP A 171 14.02 8.59 -9.74
N ASP A 172 13.84 8.76 -8.43
CA ASP A 172 12.55 8.91 -7.75
C ASP A 172 11.87 10.29 -7.89
N ALA A 173 12.58 11.28 -8.44
CA ALA A 173 12.25 12.70 -8.27
C ALA A 173 10.85 13.10 -8.79
N ASP A 174 10.33 12.38 -9.78
CA ASP A 174 9.04 12.63 -10.41
C ASP A 174 7.91 11.72 -9.88
N ILE A 175 8.18 10.91 -8.84
CA ILE A 175 7.18 10.06 -8.20
C ILE A 175 6.47 10.84 -7.08
N ASP A 176 5.18 11.10 -7.27
CA ASP A 176 4.36 11.79 -6.28
C ASP A 176 3.72 10.80 -5.28
N MET A 177 3.98 11.04 -3.99
CA MET A 177 3.49 10.22 -2.88
C MET A 177 2.82 11.08 -1.81
N PRO A 178 1.91 10.51 -0.99
CA PRO A 178 1.26 11.24 0.08
C PRO A 178 2.23 11.70 1.19
N GLY A 179 3.38 11.02 1.33
CA GLY A 179 4.40 11.26 2.36
C GLY A 179 3.97 10.85 3.77
N ASN A 180 2.77 11.25 4.20
CA ASN A 180 2.12 10.86 5.44
C ASN A 180 0.59 11.06 5.36
N ALA A 181 -0.12 10.75 6.44
CA ALA A 181 -1.57 10.90 6.51
C ALA A 181 -2.05 12.36 6.31
N ASN A 182 -1.27 13.38 6.68
CA ASN A 182 -1.69 14.77 6.46
C ASN A 182 -1.60 15.17 4.99
N GLY A 183 -0.62 14.64 4.24
CA GLY A 183 -0.44 14.92 2.82
C GLY A 183 -1.40 14.16 1.89
N THR A 184 -2.12 13.16 2.41
CA THR A 184 -2.97 12.26 1.62
C THR A 184 -4.06 12.98 0.82
N GLU A 185 -4.72 13.99 1.39
CA GLU A 185 -5.78 14.72 0.70
C GLU A 185 -5.27 15.49 -0.52
N GLY A 186 -4.15 16.19 -0.36
CA GLY A 186 -3.50 16.89 -1.47
C GLY A 186 -3.01 15.93 -2.55
N TRP A 187 -2.48 14.77 -2.15
CA TRP A 187 -2.07 13.72 -3.09
C TRP A 187 -3.26 13.18 -3.90
N LEU A 188 -4.35 12.79 -3.23
CA LEU A 188 -5.58 12.32 -3.91
C LEU A 188 -6.08 13.34 -4.95
N HIS A 189 -6.07 14.64 -4.62
CA HIS A 189 -6.41 15.69 -5.57
C HIS A 189 -5.48 15.75 -6.79
N ARG A 190 -4.15 15.64 -6.58
CA ARG A 190 -3.17 15.68 -7.67
C ARG A 190 -3.31 14.49 -8.63
N ILE A 191 -3.66 13.31 -8.10
CA ILE A 191 -3.91 12.11 -8.90
C ILE A 191 -5.36 12.01 -9.42
N GLY A 192 -6.18 13.06 -9.23
CA GLY A 192 -7.53 13.16 -9.79
C GLY A 192 -8.60 12.33 -9.08
N ILE A 193 -8.34 11.86 -7.85
CA ILE A 193 -9.32 11.12 -7.04
C ILE A 193 -10.20 12.10 -6.27
N ALA A 194 -11.52 11.93 -6.43
CA ALA A 194 -12.50 12.73 -5.70
C ALA A 194 -12.48 12.40 -4.20
N VAL A 195 -12.45 13.45 -3.37
CA VAL A 195 -12.59 13.35 -1.91
C VAL A 195 -13.99 13.81 -1.50
N ARG A 196 -14.53 13.17 -0.47
CA ARG A 196 -15.83 13.51 0.14
C ARG A 196 -15.74 14.90 0.73
N SER A 197 -16.60 15.81 0.25
CA SER A 197 -16.73 17.14 0.84
C SER A 197 -17.29 17.03 2.26
N GLY A 198 -16.50 17.40 3.26
CA GLY A 198 -16.98 17.49 4.64
C GLY A 198 -17.92 18.70 4.81
N ILE A 199 -19.16 18.45 5.22
CA ILE A 199 -19.94 19.45 5.96
C ILE A 199 -19.20 19.65 7.29
N PHE A 200 -18.32 20.63 7.35
CA PHE A 200 -17.85 21.14 8.64
C PHE A 200 -18.98 22.00 9.21
N ASN A 201 -19.83 21.40 10.05
CA ASN A 201 -20.72 22.18 10.88
C ASN A 201 -19.85 22.87 11.94
N THR A 202 -19.36 24.07 11.63
CA THR A 202 -18.82 24.99 12.63
C THR A 202 -20.00 25.54 13.43
N SER A 203 -20.45 24.78 14.42
CA SER A 203 -21.18 25.33 15.55
C SER A 203 -20.17 25.45 16.68
N ALA A 204 -19.56 26.63 16.74
CA ALA A 204 -19.01 27.14 17.98
C ALA A 204 -20.21 27.62 18.81
N ASP A 205 -20.35 27.08 20.02
CA ASP A 205 -20.95 27.73 21.18
C ASP A 205 -19.96 27.59 22.34
#